data_AF-A0A6B3G201-F1
#
_entry.id   AF-A0A6B3G201-F1
#
_cell.length_a   1.000
_cell.length_b   1.000
_cell.length_c   1.000
_cell.angle_alpha   90.00
_cell.angle_beta   90.00
_cell.angle_gamma   90.00
#
_symmetry.space_group_name_H-M   'P 1'
#
loop_
_entity.id
_entity.type
_entity.pdbx_description
1 polymer ?
#
loop_
_entity_poly.entity_id
_entity_poly.type
_entity_poly.pdbx_seq_one_letter_code
_entity_poly.pdbx_strand_id
1 'polypeptide(L)' 'ALSPVFPLVTKGDGLYADGSFIQHTTVPYTGSYGSVMLGGLGLLFALLKGTTWEVTDPKRQVVFDAVENA' A
#
# COMPACT_ATOMS: atom_id res chain seq x y z
N ALA A 1 3.07 11.91 5.35
CA ALA A 1 2.69 10.82 6.27
C ALA A 1 2.47 9.47 5.55
N LEU A 2 2.10 9.45 4.27
CA LEU A 2 1.86 8.19 3.54
C LEU A 2 3.13 7.42 3.15
N SER A 3 4.24 8.12 2.89
CA SER A 3 5.51 7.54 2.41
C SER A 3 6.01 6.29 3.15
N PRO A 4 5.91 6.17 4.49
CA PRO A 4 6.34 4.96 5.19
C PRO A 4 5.51 3.69 4.90
N VAL A 5 4.31 3.81 4.31
CA VAL A 5 3.43 2.68 3.98
C VAL A 5 3.83 1.99 2.68
N PHE A 6 4.52 2.71 1.78
CA PHE A 6 4.79 2.23 0.42
C PHE A 6 5.92 1.20 0.25
N PRO A 7 7.02 1.23 1.03
CA PRO A 7 8.08 0.25 0.86
C PRO A 7 7.60 -1.17 1.14
N LEU A 8 8.10 -2.12 0.35
CA LEU A 8 8.01 -3.53 0.69
C LEU A 8 8.76 -3.81 2.00
N VAL A 9 8.23 -4.72 2.81
CA VAL A 9 8.82 -5.16 4.07
C VAL A 9 9.36 -6.58 3.94
N THR A 10 10.24 -6.95 4.87
CA THR A 10 10.79 -8.31 4.98
C THR A 10 10.44 -8.97 6.31
N LYS A 11 9.71 -8.27 7.19
CA LYS A 11 9.24 -8.77 8.48
C LYS A 11 8.07 -7.92 8.98
N GLY A 12 7.16 -8.54 9.73
CA GLY A 12 6.02 -7.85 10.32
C GLY A 12 5.00 -7.37 9.27
N ASP A 13 4.45 -6.20 9.55
CA ASP A 13 3.30 -5.62 8.85
C ASP A 13 3.68 -4.96 7.51
N GLY A 14 2.95 -5.31 6.44
CA GLY A 14 3.06 -4.66 5.13
C GLY A 14 3.00 -5.63 3.95
N LEU A 15 3.26 -5.07 2.76
CA LEU A 15 3.43 -5.82 1.50
C LEU A 15 4.85 -6.40 1.41
N TYR A 16 4.96 -7.64 0.96
CA TYR A 16 6.21 -8.34 0.71
C TYR A 16 6.48 -8.44 -0.79
N ALA A 17 7.74 -8.68 -1.15
CA ALA A 17 8.16 -8.78 -2.55
C ALA A 17 7.53 -9.95 -3.32
N ASP A 18 6.99 -10.95 -2.62
CA ASP A 18 6.33 -12.11 -3.20
C ASP A 18 4.80 -11.98 -3.29
N GLY A 19 4.26 -10.80 -3.01
CA GLY A 19 2.81 -10.54 -2.99
C GLY A 19 2.15 -10.75 -1.64
N SER A 20 2.83 -11.36 -0.66
CA SER A 20 2.24 -11.56 0.66
C SER A 20 1.89 -10.22 1.32
N PHE A 21 0.73 -10.14 1.97
CA PHE A 21 0.36 -9.01 2.81
C PHE A 21 0.07 -9.45 4.23
N ILE A 22 0.85 -8.93 5.18
CA ILE A 22 0.75 -9.28 6.59
C ILE A 22 0.25 -8.09 7.40
N GLN A 23 -0.67 -8.36 8.32
CA GLN A 23 -1.08 -7.44 9.38
C GLN A 23 -1.17 -8.17 10.71
N HIS A 24 -1.26 -7.41 11.81
CA HIS A 24 -1.20 -7.96 13.16
C HIS A 24 0.07 -8.81 13.36
N THR A 25 1.19 -8.32 12.84
CA THR A 25 2.55 -8.85 12.89
C THR A 25 2.79 -10.15 12.10
N THR A 26 1.85 -11.09 12.10
CA THR A 26 2.07 -12.44 11.55
C THR A 26 0.88 -13.03 10.79
N VAL A 27 -0.24 -12.30 10.67
CA VAL A 27 -1.47 -12.84 10.06
C VAL A 27 -1.54 -12.49 8.58
N PRO A 28 -1.73 -13.46 7.67
CA PRO A 28 -2.04 -13.20 6.26
C PRO A 28 -3.36 -12.46 6.14
N TYR A 29 -3.34 -11.25 5.59
CA TYR A 29 -4.47 -10.32 5.70
C TYR A 29 -4.84 -9.58 4.41
N THR A 30 -4.40 -10.07 3.25
CA THR A 30 -4.64 -9.46 1.94
C THR A 30 -6.12 -9.12 1.73
N GLY A 31 -7.03 -10.06 2.04
CA GLY A 31 -8.46 -9.90 1.75
C GLY A 31 -9.22 -8.88 2.61
N SER A 32 -8.69 -8.44 3.77
CA SER A 32 -9.39 -7.47 4.62
C SER A 32 -8.55 -6.23 4.96
N TYR A 33 -7.46 -6.32 5.71
CA TYR A 33 -6.67 -5.09 5.93
C TYR A 33 -5.95 -4.65 4.65
N GLY A 34 -5.60 -5.59 3.76
CA GLY A 34 -5.11 -5.25 2.42
C GLY A 34 -6.16 -4.51 1.59
N SER A 35 -7.42 -4.96 1.62
CA SER A 35 -8.51 -4.25 0.91
C SER A 35 -8.82 -2.88 1.51
N VAL A 36 -8.75 -2.72 2.84
CA VAL A 36 -8.85 -1.42 3.52
C VAL A 36 -7.70 -0.49 3.08
N MET A 37 -6.47 -0.99 3.03
CA MET A 37 -5.30 -0.22 2.60
C MET A 37 -5.46 0.26 1.14
N LEU A 38 -5.80 -0.63 0.21
CA LEU A 38 -5.98 -0.29 -1.21
C LEU A 38 -7.13 0.71 -1.41
N GLY A 39 -8.26 0.51 -0.73
CA GLY A 39 -9.39 1.43 -0.79
C GLY A 39 -9.02 2.83 -0.27
N GLY A 40 -8.36 2.92 0.88
CA GLY A 40 -7.94 4.19 1.46
C GLY A 40 -6.90 4.94 0.62
N LEU A 41 -5.86 4.24 0.17
CA LEU A 41 -4.81 4.85 -0.67
C LEU A 41 -5.34 5.25 -2.04
N GLY A 42 -6.20 4.43 -2.66
CA GLY A 42 -6.82 4.76 -3.94
C GLY A 42 -7.64 6.05 -3.89
N LEU A 43 -8.46 6.21 -2.85
CA LEU A 43 -9.23 7.45 -2.62
C LEU A 43 -8.32 8.66 -2.42
N LEU A 44 -7.25 8.54 -1.61
CA LEU A 44 -6.32 9.63 -1.37
C LEU A 44 -5.52 10.01 -2.62
N PHE A 45 -5.10 9.02 -3.43
CA PHE A 45 -4.39 9.28 -4.69
C PHE A 45 -5.29 10.02 -5.68
N ALA A 46 -6.56 9.61 -5.79
CA ALA A 46 -7.54 10.29 -6.63
C ALA A 46 -7.83 11.72 -6.12
N LEU A 47 -8.07 11.87 -4.82
CA LEU A 47 -8.42 13.14 -4.20
C LEU A 47 -7.32 14.21 -4.36
N LEU A 48 -6.06 13.81 -4.21
CA LEU A 48 -4.93 14.74 -4.19
C LEU A 48 -4.32 14.99 -5.58
N LYS A 49 -4.75 14.25 -6.60
CA LYS A 49 -4.18 14.34 -7.95
C LYS A 49 -4.30 15.75 -8.52
N GLY A 50 -3.19 16.30 -9.04
CA GLY A 50 -3.15 17.64 -9.63
C GLY A 50 -3.20 18.81 -8.63
N THR A 51 -3.29 18.53 -7.33
CA THR A 51 -3.18 19.56 -6.28
C THR A 51 -1.73 19.79 -5.88
N THR A 52 -1.47 20.83 -5.09
CA THR A 52 -0.14 21.07 -4.47
C THR A 52 0.26 19.99 -3.46
N TRP A 53 -0.67 19.10 -3.09
CA TRP A 53 -0.45 17.97 -2.18
C TRP A 53 -0.46 16.62 -2.90
N GLU A 54 -0.33 16.60 -4.23
CA GLU A 54 -0.23 15.33 -4.97
C GLU A 54 0.84 14.43 -4.33
N VAL A 55 0.49 13.16 -4.13
CA VAL A 55 1.42 12.15 -3.60
C VAL A 55 2.44 11.82 -4.67
N THR A 56 3.61 12.46 -4.67
CA THR A 56 4.64 12.30 -5.70
C THR A 56 5.75 11.32 -5.33
N ASP A 57 5.67 10.68 -4.16
CA ASP A 57 6.64 9.67 -3.74
C ASP A 57 6.70 8.54 -4.78
N PRO A 58 7.86 8.26 -5.40
CA PRO A 58 7.97 7.24 -6.45
C PRO A 58 7.61 5.84 -5.94
N LYS A 59 7.73 5.58 -4.64
CA LYS A 59 7.36 4.28 -4.05
C LYS A 59 5.86 4.02 -4.07
N ARG A 60 5.01 5.03 -4.35
CA ARG A 60 3.57 4.80 -4.57
C ARG A 60 3.30 3.75 -5.66
N GLN A 61 4.26 3.52 -6.56
CA GLN A 61 4.19 2.48 -7.59
C GLN A 61 3.98 1.08 -7.00
N VAL A 62 4.55 0.78 -5.82
CA VAL A 62 4.35 -0.50 -5.13
C VAL A 62 2.87 -0.79 -4.87
N VAL A 63 2.08 0.25 -4.57
CA VAL A 63 0.63 0.12 -4.33
C VAL A 63 -0.12 -0.22 -5.60
N PHE A 64 0.31 0.31 -6.75
CA PHE A 64 -0.26 -0.03 -8.05
C PHE A 64 0.13 -1.45 -8.48
N ASP A 65 1.39 -1.83 -8.31
CA ASP A 65 1.88 -3.16 -8.67
C ASP A 65 1.22 -4.26 -7.83
N ALA A 66 0.86 -3.97 -6.57
CA ALA A 66 0.16 -4.88 -5.68
C ALA A 66 -1.26 -5.23 -6.15
N VAL A 67 -1.87 -4.47 -7.06
CA VAL A 67 -3.21 -4.80 -7.59
C VAL A 67 -3.18 -6.10 -8.40
N GLU A 68 -2.08 -6.37 -9.09
CA GLU A 68 -1.93 -7.56 -9.94
C GLU A 68 -1.08 -8.67 -9.29
N ASN A 69 -0.24 -8.31 -8.32
CA ASN A 69 0.79 -9.19 -7.78
C ASN A 69 0.57 -9.60 -6.31
N ALA A 70 -0.51 -9.18 -5.65
CA ALA A 70 -0.79 -9.50 -4.23
C ALA A 70 -2.15 -10.18 -4.00
#